data_AF-A0A7L5T3S9-F1
#
_entry.id   AF-A0A7L5T3S9-F1
#
_cell.length_a   1.000
_cell.length_b   1.000
_cell.length_c   1.000
_cell.angle_alpha   90.00
_cell.angle_beta   90.00
_cell.angle_gamma   90.00
#
_symmetry.space_group_name_H-M   'P 1'
#
loop_
_entity.id
_entity.type
_entity.pdbx_description
1 polymer ?
#
loop_
_entity_poly.entity_id
_entity_poly.type
_entity_poly.pdbx_seq_one_letter_code
_entity_poly.pdbx_strand_id
1 'polypeptide(L)'
;MFHEMARQCVSPLRRWRAIRPIPRSALVACAGALVLFTTAADTPRSTVEILSAQNAGGYVVMSEPSIHPWAGTFGSYLLCVEGEHTVTIKRVRYETPVRPLDVDLLLREVDTDASVLVSIQGKPPGFTDLESGARHEVAGKLQPLRADHAIERPCGSPRYGRGFTELLFIVKVDQRGGVVDQMRIDYVIDGHANEHTLELEGKIVLCGDAVGDVGAQPYCDETRPR
;
A
#
# COMPACT_ATOMS: atom_id res chain seq x y z
N MET A 1 26.10 -32.27 12.02
CA MET A 1 26.30 -32.19 13.48
C MET A 1 25.26 -31.24 14.05
N PHE A 2 24.06 -31.75 14.33
CA PHE A 2 23.21 -31.41 15.49
C PHE A 2 22.05 -32.42 15.52
N HIS A 3 21.79 -32.89 16.73
CA HIS A 3 21.08 -34.10 17.08
C HIS A 3 19.55 -33.98 17.02
N GLU A 4 18.95 -35.05 16.52
CA GLU A 4 17.69 -35.67 16.93
C GLU A 4 17.39 -35.59 18.45
N MET A 5 16.17 -35.16 18.83
CA MET A 5 15.46 -35.69 20.01
C MET A 5 13.95 -35.59 19.82
N ALA A 6 13.30 -36.72 20.06
CA ALA A 6 11.89 -36.98 19.93
C ALA A 6 11.23 -37.18 21.30
N ARG A 7 9.89 -37.13 21.32
CA ARG A 7 8.95 -37.79 22.28
C ARG A 7 8.97 -37.22 23.72
N GLN A 8 7.92 -37.28 24.55
CA GLN A 8 6.62 -37.95 24.56
C GLN A 8 5.76 -37.37 25.72
N CYS A 9 4.44 -37.52 25.59
CA CYS A 9 3.38 -37.72 26.60
C CYS A 9 3.63 -37.46 28.10
N VAL A 10 2.64 -36.86 28.80
CA VAL A 10 1.91 -37.43 29.95
C VAL A 10 0.59 -36.66 30.19
N SER A 11 -0.52 -37.39 30.33
CA SER A 11 -1.80 -36.97 30.94
C SER A 11 -1.93 -37.55 32.37
N PRO A 12 -2.77 -36.98 33.27
CA PRO A 12 -3.80 -37.86 33.88
C PRO A 12 -5.14 -37.21 34.34
N LEU A 13 -6.22 -37.95 34.06
CA LEU A 13 -7.45 -38.28 34.82
C LEU A 13 -7.73 -37.71 36.24
N ARG A 14 -9.01 -37.35 36.50
CA ARG A 14 -9.91 -37.84 37.59
C ARG A 14 -11.31 -37.18 37.48
N ARG A 15 -12.41 -37.92 37.24
CA ARG A 15 -13.33 -38.70 38.13
C ARG A 15 -14.12 -37.85 39.17
N TRP A 16 -15.43 -37.98 39.48
CA TRP A 16 -16.54 -38.96 39.26
C TRP A 16 -17.86 -38.43 39.92
N ARG A 17 -18.99 -39.14 39.68
CA ARG A 17 -20.30 -39.22 40.43
C ARG A 17 -21.39 -38.17 40.12
N ALA A 18 -22.70 -38.47 40.07
CA ALA A 18 -23.50 -39.68 40.35
C ALA A 18 -24.86 -39.68 39.59
N ILE A 19 -25.45 -40.87 39.45
CA ILE A 19 -26.70 -41.24 38.78
C ILE A 19 -27.87 -41.19 39.76
N ARG A 20 -29.08 -40.74 39.34
CA ARG A 20 -30.41 -41.30 39.72
C ARG A 20 -31.51 -40.96 38.67
N PRO A 21 -32.63 -41.73 38.61
CA PRO A 21 -33.45 -41.93 37.41
C PRO A 21 -34.89 -41.32 37.40
N ILE A 22 -35.39 -41.07 36.18
CA ILE A 22 -36.76 -41.08 35.55
C ILE A 22 -38.02 -40.86 36.44
N PRO A 23 -39.02 -40.07 35.97
CA PRO A 23 -40.22 -40.68 35.34
C PRO A 23 -40.77 -39.96 34.08
N ARG A 24 -41.56 -40.73 33.33
CA ARG A 24 -42.25 -40.44 32.06
C ARG A 24 -43.45 -39.49 32.24
N SER A 25 -43.64 -38.56 31.31
CA SER A 25 -44.92 -37.94 30.85
C SER A 25 -44.57 -37.04 29.65
N ALA A 26 -44.83 -37.44 28.40
CA ALA A 26 -46.04 -37.17 27.60
C ALA A 26 -46.16 -35.73 27.05
N LEU A 27 -46.56 -35.63 25.77
CA LEU A 27 -46.95 -34.44 24.97
C LEU A 27 -45.82 -33.82 24.12
N VAL A 28 -45.73 -34.15 22.83
CA VAL A 28 -46.43 -33.53 21.67
C VAL A 28 -45.89 -32.13 21.35
N ALA A 29 -45.11 -32.03 20.27
CA ALA A 29 -45.11 -30.88 19.35
C ALA A 29 -44.40 -31.28 18.04
N CYS A 30 -45.18 -31.44 16.97
CA CYS A 30 -44.69 -31.40 15.61
C CYS A 30 -44.15 -30.00 15.33
N ALA A 31 -42.87 -29.87 14.99
CA ALA A 31 -42.36 -28.72 14.28
C ALA A 31 -41.39 -29.25 13.22
N GLY A 32 -41.86 -29.31 11.97
CA GLY A 32 -41.01 -29.55 10.83
C GLY A 32 -40.02 -28.39 10.72
N ALA A 33 -38.76 -28.65 11.04
CA ALA A 33 -37.69 -27.74 10.74
C ALA A 33 -37.47 -27.75 9.22
N LEU A 34 -38.08 -26.78 8.54
CA LEU A 34 -37.76 -26.46 7.16
C LEU A 34 -36.32 -25.93 7.15
N VAL A 35 -35.35 -26.79 6.79
CA VAL A 35 -33.96 -26.38 6.56
C VAL A 35 -33.93 -25.62 5.24
N LEU A 36 -34.09 -24.29 5.32
CA LEU A 36 -33.76 -23.40 4.21
C LEU A 36 -32.24 -23.37 4.08
N PHE A 37 -31.70 -24.13 3.14
CA PHE A 37 -30.35 -23.92 2.65
C PHE A 37 -30.32 -22.59 1.92
N THR A 38 -30.02 -21.51 2.63
CA THR A 38 -29.57 -20.28 1.98
C THR A 38 -28.25 -20.64 1.31
N THR A 39 -28.26 -20.81 -0.01
CA THR A 39 -27.03 -20.80 -0.79
C THR A 39 -26.42 -19.42 -0.57
N ALA A 40 -25.46 -19.33 0.35
CA ALA A 40 -24.53 -18.20 0.35
C ALA A 40 -23.96 -18.17 -1.05
N ALA A 41 -24.22 -17.09 -1.78
CA ALA A 41 -23.60 -16.88 -3.07
C ALA A 41 -22.09 -16.81 -2.82
N ASP A 42 -21.39 -17.90 -3.15
CA ASP A 42 -19.94 -17.89 -3.28
C ASP A 42 -19.62 -16.83 -4.32
N THR A 43 -19.18 -15.67 -3.85
CA THR A 43 -18.64 -14.63 -4.72
C THR A 43 -17.27 -15.15 -5.15
N PRO A 44 -17.00 -15.40 -6.44
CA PRO A 44 -15.68 -15.85 -6.85
C PRO A 44 -14.71 -14.67 -6.67
N ARG A 45 -14.01 -14.66 -5.54
CA ARG A 45 -12.93 -13.71 -5.26
C ARG A 45 -11.62 -14.42 -5.55
N SER A 46 -11.30 -14.49 -6.84
CA SER A 46 -9.95 -14.85 -7.30
C SER A 46 -9.60 -13.96 -8.49
N THR A 47 -9.44 -12.67 -8.22
CA THR A 47 -8.74 -11.79 -9.15
C THR A 47 -7.26 -12.06 -8.95
N VAL A 48 -6.63 -12.74 -9.92
CA VAL A 48 -5.17 -12.82 -9.99
C VAL A 48 -4.66 -11.39 -10.08
N GLU A 49 -3.90 -10.96 -9.08
CA GLU A 49 -3.26 -9.65 -9.06
C GLU A 49 -2.00 -9.74 -9.92
N ILE A 50 -2.07 -9.19 -11.13
CA ILE A 50 -0.99 -9.27 -12.13
C ILE A 50 -0.04 -8.07 -12.01
N LEU A 51 -0.55 -6.90 -11.62
CA LEU A 51 0.29 -5.76 -11.27
C LEU A 51 0.56 -5.79 -9.76
N SER A 52 1.82 -5.67 -9.37
CA SER A 52 2.24 -5.54 -7.97
C SER A 52 3.01 -4.25 -7.74
N ALA A 53 2.89 -3.69 -6.54
CA ALA A 53 3.70 -2.58 -6.06
C ALA A 53 4.43 -3.01 -4.79
N GLN A 54 5.74 -3.22 -4.87
CA GLN A 54 6.55 -3.47 -3.68
C GLN A 54 6.82 -2.15 -2.98
N ASN A 55 6.29 -1.99 -1.77
CA ASN A 55 6.56 -0.87 -0.88
C ASN A 55 6.70 -1.34 0.58
N ALA A 56 7.19 -0.47 1.46
CA ALA A 56 7.35 -0.79 2.88
C ALA A 56 6.05 -0.65 3.70
N GLY A 57 4.95 -0.19 3.06
CA GLY A 57 3.73 0.23 3.75
C GLY A 57 3.95 1.43 4.68
N GLY A 58 2.89 1.81 5.42
CA GLY A 58 2.96 2.83 6.49
C GLY A 58 2.90 4.29 6.03
N TYR A 59 3.45 5.20 6.84
CA TYR A 59 3.42 6.65 6.59
C TYR A 59 4.77 7.13 6.08
N VAL A 60 4.78 7.90 5.00
CA VAL A 60 5.94 8.68 4.59
C VAL A 60 5.64 10.14 4.88
N VAL A 61 6.39 10.69 5.84
CA VAL A 61 6.12 12.01 6.44
C VAL A 61 7.28 12.92 6.11
N MET A 62 6.97 14.14 5.69
CA MET A 62 7.97 15.18 5.43
C MET A 62 7.64 16.43 6.25
N SER A 63 8.63 16.88 7.02
CA SER A 63 8.55 18.11 7.79
C SER A 63 8.34 19.32 6.89
N GLU A 64 7.62 20.28 7.45
CA GLU A 64 7.43 21.59 6.85
C GLU A 64 8.76 22.39 6.84
N PRO A 65 9.25 22.84 5.66
CA PRO A 65 10.35 23.79 5.58
C PRO A 65 9.85 25.22 5.87
N SER A 66 10.78 26.14 6.09
CA SER A 66 10.47 27.56 6.33
C SER A 66 9.95 28.31 5.09
N ILE A 67 10.19 27.77 3.89
CA ILE A 67 9.86 28.41 2.60
C ILE A 67 8.59 27.78 2.00
N HIS A 68 7.65 28.64 1.60
CA HIS A 68 6.38 28.24 0.97
C HIS A 68 6.10 28.99 -0.35
N PRO A 69 5.30 28.42 -1.28
CA PRO A 69 4.86 27.03 -1.30
C PRO A 69 6.04 26.08 -1.59
N TRP A 70 5.94 24.84 -1.15
CA TRP A 70 6.97 23.83 -1.35
C TRP A 70 6.38 22.55 -1.94
N ALA A 71 7.26 21.67 -2.40
CA ALA A 71 6.87 20.37 -2.92
C ALA A 71 7.74 19.29 -2.29
N GLY A 72 7.14 18.13 -2.05
CA GLY A 72 7.85 16.89 -1.73
C GLY A 72 7.61 15.88 -2.85
N THR A 73 8.65 15.13 -3.21
CA THR A 73 8.54 13.97 -4.08
C THR A 73 8.64 12.71 -3.24
N PHE A 74 7.71 11.78 -3.44
CA PHE A 74 7.56 10.54 -2.69
C PHE A 74 7.53 9.37 -3.67
N GLY A 75 8.25 8.30 -3.36
CA GLY A 75 8.35 7.12 -4.22
C GLY A 75 8.16 5.84 -3.43
N SER A 76 8.99 4.85 -3.72
CA SER A 76 8.96 3.49 -3.14
C SER A 76 7.74 2.65 -3.54
N TYR A 77 7.05 3.03 -4.60
CA TYR A 77 6.01 2.22 -5.25
C TYR A 77 6.63 1.52 -6.47
N LEU A 78 7.35 0.42 -6.23
CA LEU A 78 8.06 -0.31 -7.28
C LEU A 78 7.08 -1.20 -8.05
N LEU A 79 6.70 -0.75 -9.25
CA LEU A 79 5.74 -1.43 -10.11
C LEU A 79 6.41 -2.58 -10.87
N CYS A 80 5.78 -3.75 -10.82
CA CYS A 80 6.19 -4.91 -11.58
C CYS A 80 4.98 -5.77 -11.98
N VAL A 81 5.18 -6.67 -12.93
CA VAL A 81 4.15 -7.57 -13.46
C VAL A 81 4.47 -9.02 -13.09
N GLU A 82 3.50 -9.74 -12.58
CA GLU A 82 3.59 -11.19 -12.37
C GLU A 82 3.34 -11.93 -13.69
N GLY A 83 4.20 -12.89 -14.03
CA GLY A 83 4.10 -13.67 -15.27
C GLY A 83 4.59 -12.92 -16.53
N GLU A 84 4.19 -13.41 -17.70
CA GLU A 84 4.53 -12.85 -19.01
C GLU A 84 3.37 -12.01 -19.56
N HIS A 85 3.04 -10.93 -18.85
CA HIS A 85 1.94 -10.03 -19.19
C HIS A 85 2.42 -8.60 -19.40
N THR A 86 1.62 -7.82 -20.15
CA THR A 86 1.76 -6.36 -20.23
C THR A 86 0.61 -5.71 -19.48
N VAL A 87 0.93 -4.86 -18.50
CA VAL A 87 -0.07 -4.09 -17.78
C VAL A 87 -0.10 -2.66 -18.32
N THR A 88 -1.28 -2.15 -18.68
CA THR A 88 -1.43 -0.74 -19.05
C THR A 88 -2.15 0.03 -17.94
N ILE A 89 -1.49 1.02 -17.36
CA ILE A 89 -2.07 1.90 -16.35
C ILE A 89 -3.11 2.79 -17.01
N LYS A 90 -4.34 2.82 -16.49
CA LYS A 90 -5.41 3.72 -16.97
C LYS A 90 -5.45 5.01 -16.18
N ARG A 91 -5.35 4.92 -14.85
CA ARG A 91 -5.32 6.09 -13.97
C ARG A 91 -4.84 5.70 -12.58
N VAL A 92 -4.42 6.70 -11.83
CA VAL A 92 -4.19 6.59 -10.39
C VAL A 92 -5.22 7.45 -9.69
N ARG A 93 -5.87 6.88 -8.69
CA ARG A 93 -6.85 7.53 -7.81
C ARG A 93 -6.26 7.63 -6.42
N TYR A 94 -6.65 8.65 -5.69
CA TYR A 94 -6.27 8.85 -4.29
C TYR A 94 -7.27 9.80 -3.64
N GLU A 95 -7.29 9.78 -2.31
CA GLU A 95 -8.03 10.73 -1.49
C GLU A 95 -7.07 11.76 -0.90
N THR A 96 -7.57 12.97 -0.64
CA THR A 96 -6.78 14.04 -0.02
C THR A 96 -7.52 14.68 1.16
N PRO A 97 -7.52 14.03 2.35
CA PRO A 97 -8.20 14.55 3.53
C PRO A 97 -7.76 15.98 3.90
N VAL A 98 -6.50 16.31 3.64
CA VAL A 98 -5.99 17.69 3.60
C VAL A 98 -5.53 17.96 2.18
N ARG A 99 -6.29 18.81 1.48
CA ARG A 99 -6.10 19.03 0.04
C ARG A 99 -4.78 19.77 -0.24
N PRO A 100 -3.84 19.16 -0.99
CA PRO A 100 -2.66 19.86 -1.47
C PRO A 100 -3.02 20.88 -2.56
N LEU A 101 -2.09 21.78 -2.88
CA LEU A 101 -2.25 22.69 -4.03
C LEU A 101 -2.26 21.93 -5.34
N ASP A 102 -1.42 20.90 -5.45
CA ASP A 102 -1.27 20.08 -6.65
C ASP A 102 -0.69 18.70 -6.33
N VAL A 103 -0.97 17.72 -7.19
CA VAL A 103 -0.39 16.37 -7.14
C VAL A 103 -0.07 15.93 -8.57
N ASP A 104 1.21 15.88 -8.90
CA ASP A 104 1.71 15.32 -10.13
C ASP A 104 2.15 13.87 -9.95
N LEU A 105 1.97 13.06 -10.98
CA LEU A 105 2.39 11.66 -11.00
C LEU A 105 3.42 11.44 -12.09
N LEU A 106 4.57 10.90 -11.71
CA LEU A 106 5.63 10.51 -12.65
C LEU A 106 5.96 9.03 -12.51
N LEU A 107 6.50 8.48 -13.57
CA LEU A 107 7.24 7.24 -13.53
C LEU A 107 8.74 7.55 -13.60
N ARG A 108 9.50 6.85 -12.76
CA ARG A 108 10.95 6.82 -12.78
C ARG A 108 11.38 5.44 -13.24
N GLU A 109 11.96 5.37 -14.44
CA GLU A 109 12.57 4.17 -14.98
C GLU A 109 14.06 4.18 -14.65
N VAL A 110 14.49 3.18 -13.90
CA VAL A 110 15.89 2.92 -13.60
C VAL A 110 16.28 1.64 -14.33
N ASP A 111 17.42 1.66 -15.02
CA ASP A 111 17.97 0.49 -15.73
C ASP A 111 19.31 -0.01 -15.14
N THR A 112 19.86 0.72 -14.19
CA THR A 112 21.12 0.41 -13.49
C THR A 112 20.88 0.21 -11.99
N ASP A 113 21.92 -0.12 -11.23
CA ASP A 113 21.84 -0.07 -9.78
C ASP A 113 21.61 1.38 -9.31
N ALA A 114 20.48 1.64 -8.66
CA ALA A 114 20.18 2.90 -8.00
C ALA A 114 19.35 2.64 -6.73
N SER A 115 19.34 3.62 -5.83
CA SER A 115 18.45 3.59 -4.67
C SER A 115 17.01 3.93 -5.07
N VAL A 116 16.08 3.26 -4.40
CA VAL A 116 14.65 3.62 -4.35
C VAL A 116 14.52 5.00 -3.70
N LEU A 117 13.63 5.84 -4.22
CA LEU A 117 13.35 7.14 -3.63
C LEU A 117 12.23 6.98 -2.62
N VAL A 118 12.54 7.12 -1.33
CA VAL A 118 11.49 7.13 -0.29
C VAL A 118 10.78 8.47 -0.30
N SER A 119 11.53 9.53 0.00
CA SER A 119 11.05 10.90 -0.13
C SER A 119 12.20 11.87 -0.28
N ILE A 120 11.95 13.01 -0.92
CA ILE A 120 12.90 14.11 -1.05
C ILE A 120 12.16 15.43 -1.27
N GLN A 121 12.69 16.53 -0.73
CA GLN A 121 12.16 17.86 -0.99
C GLN A 121 12.43 18.30 -2.44
N GLY A 122 11.49 19.06 -3.00
CA GLY A 122 11.52 19.56 -4.36
C GLY A 122 10.83 18.63 -5.38
N LYS A 123 11.09 18.90 -6.66
CA LYS A 123 10.52 18.18 -7.79
C LYS A 123 11.55 18.04 -8.92
N PRO A 124 11.40 17.05 -9.81
CA PRO A 124 12.22 16.96 -11.02
C PRO A 124 12.23 18.22 -11.88
N PRO A 125 13.31 18.46 -12.66
CA PRO A 125 14.53 17.65 -12.78
C PRO A 125 15.58 17.93 -11.69
N GLY A 126 15.33 18.86 -10.76
CA GLY A 126 16.27 19.24 -9.72
C GLY A 126 15.61 19.22 -8.35
N PHE A 127 15.89 18.18 -7.57
CA PHE A 127 15.47 18.13 -6.19
C PHE A 127 16.39 19.06 -5.39
N THR A 128 15.81 20.06 -4.76
CA THR A 128 16.57 21.04 -4.00
C THR A 128 16.04 21.02 -2.58
N ASP A 129 16.93 20.71 -1.64
CA ASP A 129 16.66 20.90 -0.22
C ASP A 129 16.52 22.41 0.03
N LEU A 130 15.35 22.84 0.51
CA LEU A 130 15.01 24.26 0.56
C LEU A 130 15.77 25.00 1.67
N GLU A 131 16.23 24.28 2.69
CA GLU A 131 16.94 24.86 3.85
C GLU A 131 18.43 25.05 3.56
N SER A 132 19.07 24.04 2.96
CA SER A 132 20.50 24.06 2.63
C SER A 132 20.80 24.58 1.23
N GLY A 133 19.80 24.62 0.33
CA GLY A 133 19.98 24.88 -1.09
C GLY A 133 20.71 23.75 -1.84
N ALA A 134 20.97 22.61 -1.18
CA ALA A 134 21.67 21.49 -1.79
C ALA A 134 20.83 20.87 -2.90
N ARG A 135 21.47 20.63 -4.04
CA ARG A 135 20.85 19.92 -5.16
C ARG A 135 21.13 18.44 -5.05
N HIS A 136 20.08 17.66 -5.28
CA HIS A 136 20.13 16.21 -5.37
C HIS A 136 19.74 15.77 -6.76
N GLU A 137 20.59 14.96 -7.37
CA GLU A 137 20.27 14.27 -8.61
C GLU A 137 19.78 12.87 -8.27
N VAL A 138 18.75 12.43 -8.99
CA VAL A 138 18.19 11.10 -8.85
C VAL A 138 18.39 10.38 -10.16
N ALA A 139 19.06 9.22 -10.11
CA ALA A 139 19.33 8.41 -11.28
C ALA A 139 18.03 7.83 -11.87
N GLY A 140 18.01 7.66 -13.20
CA GLY A 140 16.87 7.13 -13.94
C GLY A 140 16.20 8.18 -14.81
N LYS A 141 15.34 7.71 -15.71
CA LYS A 141 14.56 8.53 -16.61
C LYS A 141 13.22 8.84 -15.96
N LEU A 142 12.88 10.13 -15.90
CA LEU A 142 11.61 10.60 -15.34
C LEU A 142 10.65 10.97 -16.48
N GLN A 143 9.41 10.51 -16.39
CA GLN A 143 8.38 10.82 -17.37
C GLN A 143 7.00 10.97 -16.70
N PRO A 144 6.14 11.87 -17.19
CA PRO A 144 4.76 11.96 -16.72
C PRO A 144 4.02 10.64 -16.87
N LEU A 145 3.26 10.26 -15.83
CA LEU A 145 2.35 9.14 -15.92
C LEU A 145 1.18 9.47 -16.86
N ARG A 146 0.83 8.53 -17.74
CA ARG A 146 -0.26 8.65 -18.72
C ARG A 146 -1.17 7.42 -18.67
N ALA A 147 -2.40 7.55 -19.16
CA ALA A 147 -3.43 6.51 -19.15
C ALA A 147 -3.19 5.31 -20.11
N ASP A 148 -2.05 5.31 -20.79
CA ASP A 148 -1.60 4.32 -21.74
C ASP A 148 -0.19 3.80 -21.41
N HIS A 149 0.32 4.10 -20.23
CA HIS A 149 1.66 3.65 -19.84
C HIS A 149 1.70 2.14 -19.65
N ALA A 150 2.55 1.47 -20.43
CA ALA A 150 2.80 0.05 -20.31
C ALA A 150 3.85 -0.22 -19.23
N ILE A 151 3.56 -1.22 -18.38
CA ILE A 151 4.48 -1.82 -17.42
C ILE A 151 4.63 -3.28 -17.87
N GLU A 152 5.85 -3.66 -18.23
CA GLU A 152 6.19 -5.00 -18.73
C GLU A 152 7.22 -5.69 -17.84
N ARG A 153 7.81 -4.95 -16.90
CA ARG A 153 8.93 -5.42 -16.10
C ARG A 153 8.45 -6.50 -15.15
N PRO A 154 9.01 -7.73 -15.22
CA PRO A 154 8.55 -8.83 -14.39
C PRO A 154 8.89 -8.60 -12.92
N CYS A 155 8.05 -9.10 -12.02
CA CYS A 155 8.33 -9.12 -10.60
C CYS A 155 9.55 -10.00 -10.30
N GLY A 156 10.38 -9.51 -9.38
CA GLY A 156 11.63 -10.15 -8.96
C GLY A 156 12.25 -9.38 -7.81
N SER A 157 13.25 -9.96 -7.13
CA SER A 157 13.92 -9.26 -6.05
C SER A 157 14.73 -8.08 -6.62
N PRO A 158 14.53 -6.84 -6.12
CA PRO A 158 15.30 -5.67 -6.53
C PRO A 158 16.81 -5.80 -6.23
N ARG A 159 17.24 -6.85 -5.49
CA ARG A 159 18.65 -7.15 -5.19
C ARG A 159 19.47 -7.70 -6.37
N TYR A 160 18.89 -7.90 -7.55
CA TYR A 160 19.58 -8.52 -8.69
C TYR A 160 20.02 -7.56 -9.81
N GLY A 161 20.13 -6.25 -9.53
CA GLY A 161 20.66 -5.27 -10.50
C GLY A 161 19.88 -5.18 -11.82
N ARG A 162 18.62 -5.60 -11.80
CA ARG A 162 17.66 -5.34 -12.85
C ARG A 162 16.92 -4.11 -12.38
N GLY A 163 17.21 -2.95 -12.96
CA GLY A 163 16.60 -1.70 -12.55
C GLY A 163 15.07 -1.76 -12.45
N PHE A 164 14.46 -0.76 -11.86
CA PHE A 164 13.05 -0.79 -11.45
C PHE A 164 12.23 0.36 -12.05
N THR A 165 10.92 0.16 -12.09
CA THR A 165 9.97 1.21 -12.46
C THR A 165 9.28 1.67 -11.19
N GLU A 166 9.46 2.92 -10.82
CA GLU A 166 8.95 3.50 -9.59
C GLU A 166 7.89 4.54 -9.92
N LEU A 167 6.71 4.42 -9.32
CA LEU A 167 5.70 5.47 -9.33
C LEU A 167 6.08 6.53 -8.29
N LEU A 168 6.11 7.78 -8.72
CA LEU A 168 6.41 8.94 -7.90
C LEU A 168 5.19 9.86 -7.79
N PHE A 169 4.89 10.29 -6.57
CA PHE A 169 3.97 11.36 -6.26
C PHE A 169 4.76 12.63 -5.98
N ILE A 170 4.54 13.69 -6.74
CA ILE A 170 5.02 15.03 -6.40
C ILE A 170 3.84 15.81 -5.86
N VAL A 171 3.92 16.14 -4.58
CA VAL A 171 2.84 16.82 -3.88
C VAL A 171 3.29 18.23 -3.55
N LYS A 172 2.54 19.23 -4.05
CA LYS A 172 2.80 20.64 -3.79
C LYS A 172 1.82 21.16 -2.74
N VAL A 173 2.33 21.83 -1.72
CA VAL A 173 1.53 22.33 -0.60
C VAL A 173 1.89 23.77 -0.25
N ASP A 174 0.97 24.45 0.43
CA ASP A 174 1.22 25.69 1.15
C ASP A 174 1.47 25.39 2.64
N GLN A 175 1.40 26.41 3.50
CA GLN A 175 1.55 26.28 4.96
C GLN A 175 0.54 25.33 5.61
N ARG A 176 -0.56 24.98 4.94
CA ARG A 176 -1.56 24.08 5.52
C ARG A 176 -1.10 22.62 5.49
N GLY A 177 -0.09 22.31 4.66
CA GLY A 177 0.36 20.95 4.39
C GLY A 177 -0.57 20.20 3.44
N GLY A 178 -0.45 18.87 3.42
CA GLY A 178 -1.25 18.01 2.54
C GLY A 178 -1.14 16.54 2.91
N VAL A 179 -2.18 15.79 2.61
CA VAL A 179 -2.23 14.34 2.80
C VAL A 179 -2.71 13.68 1.53
N VAL A 180 -2.02 12.63 1.08
CA VAL A 180 -2.47 11.70 0.03
C VAL A 180 -2.66 10.32 0.65
N ASP A 181 -3.86 9.78 0.52
CA ASP A 181 -4.31 8.54 1.16
C ASP A 181 -5.11 7.68 0.17
N GLN A 182 -5.40 6.43 0.53
CA GLN A 182 -6.21 5.48 -0.25
C GLN A 182 -5.85 5.44 -1.74
N MET A 183 -4.55 5.36 -2.01
CA MET A 183 -4.00 5.37 -3.37
C MET A 183 -4.34 4.06 -4.08
N ARG A 184 -4.78 4.15 -5.34
CA ARG A 184 -5.21 3.02 -6.16
C ARG A 184 -4.76 3.21 -7.60
N ILE A 185 -4.29 2.16 -8.25
CA ILE A 185 -3.96 2.14 -9.68
C ILE A 185 -5.02 1.31 -10.40
N ASP A 186 -5.76 1.93 -11.32
CA ASP A 186 -6.64 1.20 -12.23
C ASP A 186 -5.84 0.84 -13.48
N TYR A 187 -5.92 -0.43 -13.90
CA TYR A 187 -5.12 -0.97 -14.99
C TYR A 187 -5.86 -2.04 -15.80
N VAL A 188 -5.32 -2.36 -16.97
CA VAL A 188 -5.77 -3.49 -17.80
C VAL A 188 -4.59 -4.40 -18.14
N ILE A 189 -4.88 -5.66 -18.43
CA ILE A 189 -3.88 -6.70 -18.74
C ILE A 189 -3.99 -7.04 -20.23
N ASP A 190 -2.86 -7.08 -20.94
CA ASP A 190 -2.74 -7.47 -22.35
C ASP A 190 -3.76 -6.80 -23.30
N GLY A 191 -4.11 -5.55 -23.00
CA GLY A 191 -5.08 -4.76 -23.77
C GLY A 191 -6.55 -5.21 -23.62
N HIS A 192 -6.84 -6.18 -22.73
CA HIS A 192 -8.21 -6.58 -22.44
C HIS A 192 -9.01 -5.46 -21.78
N ALA A 193 -10.31 -5.38 -22.07
CA ALA A 193 -11.16 -4.30 -21.58
C ALA A 193 -11.53 -4.41 -20.08
N ASN A 194 -11.27 -5.55 -19.45
CA ASN A 194 -11.56 -5.74 -18.03
C ASN A 194 -10.58 -4.91 -17.21
N GLU A 195 -11.11 -3.96 -16.45
CA GLU A 195 -10.31 -3.14 -15.54
C GLU A 195 -10.07 -3.87 -14.22
N HIS A 196 -8.85 -3.72 -13.71
CA HIS A 196 -8.39 -4.20 -12.44
C HIS A 196 -7.94 -3.01 -11.59
N THR A 197 -7.95 -3.16 -10.27
CA THR A 197 -7.47 -2.15 -9.34
C THR A 197 -6.43 -2.75 -8.41
N LEU A 198 -5.26 -2.13 -8.36
CA LEU A 198 -4.23 -2.37 -7.35
C LEU A 198 -4.36 -1.29 -6.27
N GLU A 199 -4.48 -1.69 -5.01
CA GLU A 199 -4.40 -0.76 -3.89
C GLU A 199 -2.94 -0.57 -3.48
N LEU A 200 -2.51 0.69 -3.32
CA LEU A 200 -1.17 1.00 -2.85
C LEU A 200 -1.23 1.23 -1.34
N GLU A 201 -0.48 0.45 -0.59
CA GLU A 201 -0.41 0.63 0.86
C GLU A 201 0.31 1.94 1.23
N GLY A 202 -0.12 2.54 2.32
CA GLY A 202 0.55 3.67 2.95
C GLY A 202 -0.08 5.04 2.65
N LYS A 203 0.52 6.07 3.25
CA LYS A 203 0.06 7.46 3.18
C LYS A 203 1.22 8.42 3.03
N ILE A 204 1.01 9.47 2.25
CA ILE A 204 1.97 10.56 2.09
C ILE A 204 1.48 11.75 2.90
N VAL A 205 2.34 12.27 3.77
CA VAL A 205 2.03 13.38 4.67
C VAL A 205 3.08 14.47 4.51
N LEU A 206 2.64 15.66 4.12
CA LEU A 206 3.45 16.88 4.09
C LEU A 206 2.94 17.77 5.21
N CYS A 207 3.75 17.95 6.24
CA CYS A 207 3.33 18.65 7.45
C CYS A 207 2.97 20.12 7.18
N GLY A 208 2.05 20.62 8.00
CA GLY A 208 1.56 22.00 8.00
C GLY A 208 0.35 22.14 8.92
N ASP A 209 -0.20 23.35 9.01
CA ASP A 209 -1.18 23.74 10.02
C ASP A 209 -2.44 22.85 10.06
N ALA A 210 -2.91 22.36 8.91
CA ALA A 210 -4.18 21.62 8.80
C ALA A 210 -4.01 20.09 8.90
N VAL A 211 -2.77 19.59 8.89
CA VAL A 211 -2.48 18.15 8.94
C VAL A 211 -2.69 17.58 10.35
N GLY A 212 -2.56 18.41 11.37
CA GLY A 212 -2.77 17.97 12.74
C GLY A 212 -4.16 17.43 13.03
N ASP A 213 -5.16 18.04 12.40
CA ASP A 213 -6.58 17.76 12.65
C ASP A 213 -7.03 16.39 12.12
N VAL A 214 -6.25 15.76 11.24
CA VAL A 214 -6.57 14.44 10.64
C VAL A 214 -5.82 13.28 11.30
N GLY A 215 -5.27 13.50 12.50
CA GLY A 215 -4.62 12.45 13.30
C GLY A 215 -3.20 12.09 12.84
N ALA A 216 -2.61 12.88 11.93
CA ALA A 216 -1.22 12.75 11.52
C ALA A 216 -0.26 13.59 12.39
N GLN A 217 -0.79 14.33 13.38
CA GLN A 217 -0.04 15.21 14.27
C GLN A 217 1.18 14.55 14.94
N PRO A 218 1.12 13.31 15.48
CA PRO A 218 2.27 12.69 16.13
C PRO A 218 3.49 12.59 15.21
N TYR A 219 3.27 12.41 13.91
CA TYR A 219 4.34 12.27 12.92
C TYR A 219 4.96 13.60 12.53
N CYS A 220 4.18 14.69 12.56
CA CYS A 220 4.67 16.03 12.26
C CYS A 220 5.40 16.67 13.45
N ASP A 221 5.02 16.33 14.69
CA ASP A 221 5.69 16.86 15.88
C ASP A 221 7.04 16.18 16.17
N GLU A 222 7.20 14.90 15.85
CA GLU A 222 8.48 14.18 15.99
C GLU A 222 9.58 14.72 15.05
N THR A 223 9.18 15.39 13.97
CA THR A 223 10.07 15.78 12.88
C THR A 223 10.33 17.30 12.81
N ARG A 224 9.80 18.07 13.77
CA ARG A 224 10.12 19.49 13.94
C ARG A 224 11.52 19.65 14.58
N PRO A 225 12.41 20.50 14.01
CA PRO A 225 13.62 20.91 14.69
C PRO A 225 13.26 21.55 16.05
N ARG A 226 13.93 21.11 17.12
CA ARG A 226 13.82 21.76 18.45
C ARG A 226 14.61 23.06 18.50
#